data_AF-A0A3D3DNH5-F1
#
_entry.id   AF-A0A3D3DNH5-F1
#
_cell.length_a   1.000
_cell.length_b   1.000
_cell.length_c   1.000
_cell.angle_alpha   90.00
_cell.angle_beta   90.00
_cell.angle_gamma   90.00
#
_symmetry.space_group_name_H-M   'P 1'
#
loop_
_entity.id
_entity.type
_entity.pdbx_description
1 polymer ?
#
loop_
_entity_poly.entity_id
_entity_poly.type
_entity_poly.pdbx_seq_one_letter_code
_entity_poly.pdbx_strand_id
1 'polypeptide(L)'
;MRLLAEILTRKNILDEAQFILETLHELEPENIPADIQLFHVVMRRQRFHSALDIATTLKDLHPDDRDQIKKAYAAACFAVGRVEEAGALYQELRHDFPTDHLIPISQGHIFNAEGNREAAIEAFSASAEIKADHGDAYWSLANTKSYRFDDEQIQRMKELEQSQHVGSADQIQICFALGKALEDAGDHDEAFAFYSRGNQLKLPTTHFDTQQLAKRIDAQIEVCTPALFSQKVNTGFGAPDPIFIVGLPRAGSTLLEQILASHSQVDGTMELHNILDLAKRLRGRDQPEQGEPRYPRIMGELEDSLFQQFGEQF
;
A
#
# COMPACT_ATOMS: atom_id res chain seq x y z
N MET A 1 -16.31 -15.73 -10.39
CA MET A 1 -15.77 -14.36 -10.29
C MET A 1 -14.71 -14.24 -9.19
N ARG A 2 -15.00 -14.57 -7.92
CA ARG A 2 -14.03 -14.50 -6.80
C ARG A 2 -12.68 -15.17 -7.06
N LEU A 3 -12.65 -16.41 -7.56
CA LEU A 3 -11.38 -17.10 -7.86
C LEU A 3 -10.54 -16.37 -8.91
N LEU A 4 -11.18 -15.77 -9.92
CA LEU A 4 -10.48 -14.99 -10.93
C LEU A 4 -9.91 -13.71 -10.31
N ALA A 5 -10.69 -13.01 -9.47
CA ALA A 5 -10.22 -11.85 -8.72
C ALA A 5 -9.04 -12.20 -7.79
N GLU A 6 -9.06 -13.36 -7.14
CA GLU A 6 -7.94 -13.86 -6.32
C GLU A 6 -6.66 -14.09 -7.16
N ILE A 7 -6.79 -14.72 -8.34
CA ILE A 7 -5.66 -14.93 -9.25
C ILE A 7 -5.07 -13.58 -9.70
N LEU A 8 -5.92 -12.63 -10.10
CA LEU A 8 -5.52 -11.29 -10.50
C LEU A 8 -4.82 -10.56 -9.35
N THR A 9 -5.37 -10.67 -8.14
CA THR A 9 -4.81 -10.10 -6.90
C THR A 9 -3.41 -10.64 -6.59
N ARG A 10 -3.19 -11.95 -6.78
CA ARG A 10 -1.86 -12.59 -6.64
C ARG A 10 -0.89 -12.18 -7.74
N LYS A 11 -1.39 -11.88 -8.94
CA LYS A 11 -0.60 -11.34 -10.06
C LYS A 11 -0.42 -9.81 -10.00
N ASN A 12 -0.89 -9.18 -8.93
CA ASN A 12 -0.83 -7.73 -8.72
C ASN A 12 -1.59 -6.91 -9.80
N ILE A 13 -2.60 -7.52 -10.44
CA ILE A 13 -3.52 -6.89 -11.41
C ILE A 13 -4.76 -6.43 -10.63
N LEU A 14 -4.57 -5.41 -9.79
CA LEU A 14 -5.54 -5.04 -8.75
C LEU A 14 -6.76 -4.27 -9.28
N ASP A 15 -6.61 -3.55 -10.39
CA ASP A 15 -7.69 -2.81 -11.03
C ASP A 15 -8.77 -3.74 -11.59
N GLU A 16 -8.38 -4.82 -12.26
CA GLU A 16 -9.31 -5.83 -12.76
C GLU A 16 -9.91 -6.67 -11.64
N ALA A 17 -9.11 -7.01 -10.63
CA ALA A 17 -9.62 -7.71 -9.45
C ALA A 17 -10.72 -6.89 -8.77
N GLN A 18 -10.51 -5.57 -8.62
CA GLN A 18 -11.52 -4.66 -8.08
C GLN A 18 -12.76 -4.64 -8.96
N PHE A 19 -12.62 -4.43 -10.27
CA PHE A 19 -13.77 -4.37 -11.17
C PHE A 19 -14.64 -5.64 -11.12
N ILE A 20 -14.01 -6.81 -11.09
CA ILE A 20 -14.72 -8.10 -11.00
C ILE A 20 -15.46 -8.23 -9.66
N LEU A 21 -14.87 -7.75 -8.57
CA LEU A 21 -15.46 -7.82 -7.24
C LEU A 21 -16.58 -6.78 -7.04
N GLU A 22 -16.44 -5.58 -7.59
CA GLU A 22 -17.52 -4.58 -7.65
C GLU A 22 -18.71 -5.11 -8.46
N THR A 23 -18.44 -5.73 -9.62
CA THR A 23 -19.49 -6.38 -10.43
C THR A 23 -20.18 -7.49 -9.64
N LEU A 24 -19.41 -8.28 -8.87
CA LEU A 24 -19.98 -9.35 -8.06
C LEU A 24 -20.82 -8.80 -6.91
N HIS A 25 -20.42 -7.70 -6.29
CA HIS A 25 -21.20 -7.01 -5.26
C HIS A 25 -22.54 -6.52 -5.82
N GLU A 26 -22.57 -5.96 -7.04
CA GLU A 26 -23.81 -5.55 -7.70
C GLU A 26 -24.75 -6.74 -8.00
N LEU A 27 -24.19 -7.87 -8.42
CA LEU A 27 -24.96 -9.07 -8.78
C LEU A 27 -25.42 -9.87 -7.56
N GLU A 28 -24.61 -9.92 -6.50
CA GLU A 28 -24.84 -10.66 -5.26
C GLU A 28 -24.49 -9.80 -4.03
N PRO A 29 -25.33 -8.81 -3.66
CA PRO A 29 -25.04 -7.86 -2.58
C PRO A 29 -24.90 -8.48 -1.18
N GLU A 30 -25.34 -9.73 -1.00
CA GLU A 30 -25.26 -10.46 0.27
C GLU A 30 -24.02 -11.38 0.35
N ASN A 31 -23.13 -11.33 -0.66
CA ASN A 31 -21.93 -12.18 -0.72
C ASN A 31 -20.79 -11.59 0.14
N ILE A 32 -20.92 -11.70 1.47
CA ILE A 32 -19.93 -11.20 2.46
C ILE A 32 -18.48 -11.58 2.09
N PRO A 33 -18.17 -12.83 1.70
CA PRO A 33 -16.80 -13.18 1.35
C PRO A 33 -16.27 -12.53 0.06
N ALA A 34 -17.15 -12.06 -0.84
CA ALA A 34 -16.77 -11.22 -1.98
C ALA A 34 -16.44 -9.80 -1.53
N ASP A 35 -17.24 -9.23 -0.62
CA ASP A 35 -17.04 -7.87 -0.12
C ASP A 35 -15.78 -7.75 0.74
N ILE A 36 -15.47 -8.77 1.53
CA ILE A 36 -14.17 -8.85 2.25
C ILE A 36 -13.01 -8.92 1.26
N GLN A 37 -13.15 -9.67 0.15
CA GLN A 37 -12.13 -9.67 -0.91
C GLN A 37 -12.01 -8.31 -1.59
N LEU A 38 -13.13 -7.64 -1.85
CA LEU A 38 -13.16 -6.30 -2.43
C LEU A 38 -12.44 -5.31 -1.50
N PHE A 39 -12.76 -5.34 -0.22
CA PHE A 39 -12.09 -4.56 0.82
C PHE A 39 -10.56 -4.73 0.75
N HIS A 40 -10.05 -5.97 0.75
CA HIS A 40 -8.61 -6.21 0.70
C HIS A 40 -7.96 -5.70 -0.60
N VAL A 41 -8.62 -5.84 -1.75
CA VAL A 41 -8.12 -5.29 -3.02
C VAL A 41 -8.07 -3.77 -2.98
N VAL A 42 -9.13 -3.12 -2.48
CA VAL A 42 -9.24 -1.67 -2.37
C VAL A 42 -8.19 -1.11 -1.39
N MET A 43 -7.96 -1.80 -0.26
CA MET A 43 -6.86 -1.50 0.68
C MET A 43 -5.49 -1.58 0.01
N ARG A 44 -5.22 -2.64 -0.76
CA ARG A 44 -3.94 -2.79 -1.52
C ARG A 44 -3.76 -1.73 -2.59
N ARG A 45 -4.85 -1.17 -3.11
CA ARG A 45 -4.85 -0.03 -4.03
C ARG A 45 -4.76 1.33 -3.32
N GLN A 46 -4.68 1.35 -1.99
CA GLN A 46 -4.61 2.56 -1.16
C GLN A 46 -5.83 3.48 -1.29
N ARG A 47 -6.99 2.91 -1.65
CA ARG A 47 -8.27 3.63 -1.69
C ARG A 47 -8.95 3.54 -0.31
N PHE A 48 -8.28 4.09 0.71
CA PHE A 48 -8.63 3.85 2.12
C PHE A 48 -10.04 4.31 2.51
N HIS A 49 -10.52 5.43 1.97
CA HIS A 49 -11.90 5.89 2.20
C HIS A 49 -12.94 4.91 1.64
N SER A 50 -12.75 4.46 0.39
CA SER A 50 -13.64 3.43 -0.20
C SER A 50 -13.57 2.11 0.56
N ALA A 51 -12.40 1.74 1.11
CA ALA A 51 -12.27 0.56 1.95
C ALA A 51 -13.02 0.73 3.29
N LEU A 52 -12.98 1.93 3.88
CA LEU A 52 -13.75 2.26 5.07
C LEU A 52 -15.27 2.20 4.81
N ASP A 53 -15.73 2.69 3.66
CA ASP A 53 -17.15 2.62 3.30
C ASP A 53 -17.63 1.16 3.26
N ILE A 54 -16.90 0.29 2.54
CA ILE A 54 -17.17 -1.15 2.46
C ILE A 54 -17.19 -1.78 3.86
N ALA A 55 -16.14 -1.54 4.66
CA ALA A 55 -16.01 -2.13 5.98
C ALA A 55 -17.10 -1.62 6.96
N THR A 56 -17.52 -0.36 6.82
CA THR A 56 -18.63 0.21 7.61
C THR A 56 -19.94 -0.45 7.26
N THR A 57 -20.26 -0.60 5.97
CA THR A 57 -21.47 -1.33 5.53
C THR A 57 -21.47 -2.77 6.04
N LEU A 58 -20.35 -3.50 5.93
CA LEU A 58 -20.25 -4.85 6.45
C LEU A 58 -20.46 -4.91 7.97
N LYS A 59 -19.87 -3.98 8.73
CA LYS A 59 -20.05 -3.89 10.18
C LYS A 59 -21.49 -3.61 10.57
N ASP A 60 -22.15 -2.69 9.88
CA ASP A 60 -23.54 -2.30 10.20
C ASP A 60 -24.54 -3.42 9.89
N LEU A 61 -24.29 -4.21 8.84
CA LEU A 61 -25.09 -5.39 8.49
C LEU A 61 -24.80 -6.59 9.42
N HIS A 62 -23.58 -6.68 9.94
CA HIS A 62 -23.12 -7.80 10.78
C HIS A 62 -22.45 -7.30 12.07
N PRO A 63 -23.19 -6.61 12.96
CA PRO A 63 -22.62 -5.99 14.15
C PRO A 63 -22.08 -6.99 15.18
N ASP A 64 -22.54 -8.24 15.11
CA ASP A 64 -22.12 -9.32 16.00
C ASP A 64 -20.86 -10.06 15.50
N ASP A 65 -20.35 -9.75 14.29
CA ASP A 65 -19.08 -10.33 13.84
C ASP A 65 -17.93 -9.80 14.69
N ARG A 66 -17.14 -10.74 15.22
CA ARG A 66 -15.99 -10.43 16.08
C ARG A 66 -14.66 -10.69 15.40
N ASP A 67 -14.63 -11.25 14.19
CA ASP A 67 -13.41 -11.70 13.52
C ASP A 67 -13.13 -10.87 12.26
N GLN A 68 -13.57 -11.34 11.09
CA GLN A 68 -13.10 -10.84 9.80
C GLN A 68 -13.59 -9.42 9.51
N ILE A 69 -14.86 -9.13 9.80
CA ILE A 69 -15.45 -7.81 9.54
C ILE A 69 -14.90 -6.81 10.54
N LYS A 70 -14.77 -7.20 11.82
CA LYS A 70 -14.16 -6.36 12.84
C LYS A 70 -12.70 -6.02 12.51
N LYS A 71 -11.91 -6.99 12.07
CA LYS A 71 -10.52 -6.78 11.60
C LYS A 71 -10.46 -5.86 10.39
N ALA A 72 -11.35 -6.06 9.40
CA ALA A 72 -11.43 -5.20 8.22
C ALA A 72 -11.75 -3.75 8.60
N TYR A 73 -12.75 -3.55 9.47
CA TYR A 73 -13.14 -2.23 9.95
C TYR A 73 -12.01 -1.55 10.73
N ALA A 74 -11.37 -2.25 11.67
CA ALA A 74 -10.24 -1.73 12.43
C ALA A 74 -9.08 -1.30 11.53
N ALA A 75 -8.73 -2.12 10.53
CA ALA A 75 -7.70 -1.80 9.55
C ALA A 75 -8.07 -0.57 8.69
N ALA A 76 -9.34 -0.44 8.31
CA ALA A 76 -9.83 0.71 7.56
C ALA A 76 -9.78 2.00 8.39
N CYS A 77 -10.22 1.95 9.66
CA CYS A 77 -10.13 3.06 10.60
C CYS A 77 -8.68 3.55 10.74
N PHE A 78 -7.72 2.63 10.91
CA PHE A 78 -6.31 3.02 10.97
C PHE A 78 -5.84 3.70 9.68
N ALA A 79 -6.20 3.15 8.53
CA ALA A 79 -5.76 3.65 7.23
C ALA A 79 -6.31 5.04 6.87
N VAL A 80 -7.45 5.44 7.42
CA VAL A 80 -8.00 6.80 7.28
C VAL A 80 -7.66 7.72 8.46
N GLY A 81 -6.73 7.31 9.34
CA GLY A 81 -6.26 8.14 10.46
C GLY A 81 -7.15 8.15 11.71
N ARG A 82 -8.17 7.28 11.80
CA ARG A 82 -8.96 7.08 13.03
C ARG A 82 -8.21 6.17 14.01
N VAL A 83 -7.06 6.65 14.46
CA VAL A 83 -6.07 5.86 15.22
C VAL A 83 -6.62 5.37 16.55
N GLU A 84 -7.29 6.25 17.32
CA GLU A 84 -7.88 5.90 18.62
C GLU A 84 -8.93 4.78 18.51
N GLU A 85 -9.83 4.88 17.52
CA GLU A 85 -10.88 3.89 17.26
C GLU A 85 -10.26 2.55 16.85
N ALA A 86 -9.28 2.56 15.94
CA ALA A 86 -8.56 1.36 15.54
C ALA A 86 -7.85 0.70 16.73
N GLY A 87 -7.20 1.50 17.59
CA GLY A 87 -6.51 1.02 18.79
C GLY A 87 -7.44 0.26 19.74
N ALA A 88 -8.61 0.83 20.04
CA ALA A 88 -9.62 0.18 20.89
C ALA A 88 -10.11 -1.16 20.28
N LEU A 89 -10.39 -1.17 18.97
CA LEU A 89 -10.82 -2.38 18.27
C LEU A 89 -9.76 -3.48 18.30
N TYR A 90 -8.49 -3.14 18.08
CA TYR A 90 -7.40 -4.11 18.12
C TYR A 90 -7.10 -4.62 19.54
N GLN A 91 -7.37 -3.81 20.58
CA GLN A 91 -7.32 -4.29 21.97
C GLN A 91 -8.36 -5.38 22.22
N GLU A 92 -9.59 -5.18 21.76
CA GLU A 92 -10.64 -6.20 21.86
C GLU A 92 -10.32 -7.43 21.02
N LEU A 93 -9.85 -7.25 19.78
CA LEU A 93 -9.44 -8.36 18.90
C LEU A 93 -8.32 -9.19 19.54
N ARG A 94 -7.35 -8.58 20.23
CA ARG A 94 -6.29 -9.31 20.92
C ARG A 94 -6.83 -10.17 22.08
N HIS A 95 -7.87 -9.71 22.76
CA HIS A 95 -8.54 -10.50 23.79
C HIS A 95 -9.26 -11.71 23.19
N ASP A 96 -9.98 -11.52 22.08
CA ASP A 96 -10.77 -12.56 21.43
C ASP A 96 -9.89 -13.59 20.67
N PHE A 97 -8.76 -13.16 20.11
CA PHE A 97 -7.85 -13.97 19.30
C PHE A 97 -6.38 -13.86 19.78
N PRO A 98 -6.06 -14.37 20.98
CA PRO A 98 -4.73 -14.20 21.58
C PRO A 98 -3.59 -14.91 20.83
N THR A 99 -3.91 -15.81 19.90
CA THR A 99 -2.94 -16.57 19.09
C THR A 99 -2.84 -16.10 17.64
N ASP A 100 -3.54 -15.03 17.26
CA ASP A 100 -3.42 -14.43 15.94
C ASP A 100 -2.24 -13.44 15.90
N HIS A 101 -1.13 -13.86 15.27
CA HIS A 101 0.10 -13.08 15.14
C HIS A 101 -0.05 -11.78 14.33
N LEU A 102 -1.11 -11.61 13.53
CA LEU A 102 -1.32 -10.41 12.71
C LEU A 102 -1.88 -9.23 13.51
N ILE A 103 -2.59 -9.51 14.60
CA ILE A 103 -3.13 -8.50 15.51
C ILE A 103 -2.02 -7.66 16.14
N PRO A 104 -0.99 -8.25 16.78
CA PRO A 104 0.11 -7.47 17.35
C PRO A 104 0.91 -6.68 16.30
N ILE A 105 1.02 -7.13 15.05
CA ILE A 105 1.59 -6.31 13.97
C ILE A 105 0.77 -5.03 13.77
N SER A 106 -0.54 -5.18 13.63
CA SER A 106 -1.43 -4.04 13.43
C SER A 106 -1.38 -3.07 14.61
N GLN A 107 -1.37 -3.59 15.85
CA GLN A 107 -1.17 -2.79 17.06
C GLN A 107 0.17 -2.04 17.06
N GLY A 108 1.26 -2.70 16.66
CA GLY A 108 2.58 -2.07 16.60
C GLY A 108 2.63 -0.91 15.61
N HIS A 109 1.97 -1.02 14.46
CA HIS A 109 1.84 0.10 13.51
C HIS A 109 1.01 1.25 14.07
N ILE A 110 -0.09 0.95 14.79
CA ILE A 110 -0.90 1.95 15.50
C ILE A 110 -0.05 2.70 16.52
N PHE A 111 0.65 1.98 17.41
CA PHE A 111 1.51 2.59 18.42
C PHE A 111 2.64 3.42 17.81
N ASN A 112 3.21 2.99 16.69
CA ASN A 112 4.20 3.79 15.95
C ASN A 112 3.60 5.10 15.41
N ALA A 113 2.37 5.08 14.89
CA ALA A 113 1.68 6.28 14.43
C ALA A 113 1.39 7.27 15.58
N GLU A 114 1.12 6.75 16.78
CA GLU A 114 0.95 7.54 18.01
C GLU A 114 2.29 8.02 18.62
N GLY A 115 3.42 7.54 18.10
CA GLY A 115 4.74 7.80 18.67
C GLY A 115 5.06 6.99 19.94
N ASN A 116 4.22 6.03 20.32
CA ASN A 116 4.45 5.13 21.45
C ASN A 116 5.36 3.96 21.06
N ARG A 117 6.66 4.26 20.96
CA ARG A 117 7.66 3.29 20.53
C ARG A 117 7.74 2.04 21.41
N GLU A 118 7.63 2.17 22.72
CA GLU A 118 7.79 1.05 23.64
C GLU A 118 6.67 0.01 23.44
N ALA A 119 5.43 0.49 23.34
CA ALA A 119 4.28 -0.37 23.02
C ALA A 119 4.40 -0.98 21.62
N ALA A 120 4.94 -0.25 20.64
CA ALA A 120 5.18 -0.80 19.31
C ALA A 120 6.19 -1.97 19.34
N ILE A 121 7.31 -1.82 20.05
CA ILE A 121 8.33 -2.88 20.21
C ILE A 121 7.71 -4.10 20.91
N GLU A 122 6.96 -3.89 21.99
CA GLU A 122 6.28 -4.97 22.70
C GLU A 122 5.31 -5.71 21.77
N ALA A 123 4.52 -4.98 20.98
CA ALA A 123 3.57 -5.57 20.06
C ALA A 123 4.27 -6.38 18.97
N PHE A 124 5.27 -5.83 18.28
CA PHE A 124 6.00 -6.58 17.26
C PHE A 124 6.73 -7.81 17.85
N SER A 125 7.29 -7.69 19.07
CA SER A 125 7.92 -8.83 19.76
C SER A 125 6.90 -9.92 20.06
N ALA A 126 5.71 -9.57 20.56
CA ALA A 126 4.63 -10.52 20.79
C ALA A 126 4.19 -11.24 19.50
N SER A 127 4.22 -10.56 18.35
CA SER A 127 3.96 -11.21 17.06
C SER A 127 5.00 -12.29 16.72
N ALA A 128 6.29 -12.00 16.94
CA ALA A 128 7.38 -12.95 16.74
C ALA A 128 7.33 -14.12 17.75
N GLU A 129 6.81 -13.90 18.97
CA GLU A 129 6.59 -14.98 19.95
C GLU A 129 5.45 -15.93 19.53
N ILE A 130 4.35 -15.39 19.00
CA ILE A 130 3.20 -16.20 18.54
C ILE A 130 3.58 -16.99 17.27
N LYS A 131 4.27 -16.35 16.32
CA LYS A 131 4.74 -16.97 15.09
C LYS A 131 6.24 -16.68 14.92
N ALA A 132 7.06 -17.66 15.31
CA ALA A 132 8.52 -17.54 15.34
C ALA A 132 9.15 -17.16 13.98
N ASP A 133 8.55 -17.57 12.87
CA ASP A 133 8.99 -17.31 11.50
C ASP A 133 8.27 -16.12 10.84
N HIS A 134 7.63 -15.25 11.63
CA HIS A 134 6.94 -14.07 11.09
C HIS A 134 7.93 -12.96 10.73
N GLY A 135 8.28 -12.87 9.44
CA GLY A 135 9.27 -11.92 8.96
C GLY A 135 8.85 -10.46 9.16
N ASP A 136 7.55 -10.17 9.05
CA ASP A 136 7.03 -8.81 9.21
C ASP A 136 7.26 -8.26 10.62
N ALA A 137 7.25 -9.14 11.64
CA ALA A 137 7.58 -8.77 13.02
C ALA A 137 9.04 -8.31 13.14
N TYR A 138 9.98 -9.10 12.63
CA TYR A 138 11.41 -8.74 12.66
C TYR A 138 11.71 -7.51 11.81
N TRP A 139 11.08 -7.38 10.64
CA TRP A 139 11.26 -6.22 9.78
C TRP A 139 10.67 -4.95 10.42
N SER A 140 9.52 -5.04 11.09
CA SER A 140 8.92 -3.93 11.84
C SER A 140 9.76 -3.52 13.05
N LEU A 141 10.32 -4.49 13.79
CA LEU A 141 11.29 -4.23 14.86
C LEU A 141 12.54 -3.50 14.35
N ALA A 142 13.11 -3.98 13.24
CA ALA A 142 14.30 -3.38 12.61
C ALA A 142 14.09 -1.93 12.17
N ASN A 143 12.88 -1.60 11.69
CA ASN A 143 12.51 -0.24 11.28
C ASN A 143 12.06 0.64 12.46
N THR A 144 11.92 0.08 13.66
CA THR A 144 11.59 0.87 14.85
C THR A 144 12.82 1.59 15.38
N LYS A 145 12.78 2.93 15.37
CA LYS A 145 13.94 3.78 15.69
C LYS A 145 14.54 3.46 17.06
N SER A 146 15.84 3.16 17.08
CA SER A 146 16.65 2.82 18.27
C SER A 146 16.39 1.43 18.87
N TYR A 147 15.55 0.60 18.24
CA TYR A 147 15.54 -0.82 18.58
C TYR A 147 16.86 -1.46 18.15
N ARG A 148 17.35 -2.41 18.94
CA ARG A 148 18.59 -3.15 18.69
C ARG A 148 18.30 -4.61 18.99
N PHE A 149 18.58 -5.47 18.02
CA PHE A 149 18.54 -6.91 18.25
C PHE A 149 19.75 -7.32 19.08
N ASP A 150 19.55 -8.24 20.01
CA ASP A 150 20.65 -8.91 20.68
C ASP A 150 21.22 -10.05 19.82
N ASP A 151 22.36 -10.61 20.26
CA ASP A 151 23.05 -11.69 19.55
C ASP A 151 22.20 -12.96 19.41
N GLU A 152 21.32 -13.24 20.38
CA GLU A 152 20.43 -14.41 20.36
C GLU A 152 19.36 -14.24 19.28
N GLN A 153 18.74 -13.07 19.20
CA GLN A 153 17.77 -12.72 18.18
C GLN A 153 18.39 -12.71 16.78
N ILE A 154 19.61 -12.18 16.63
CA ILE A 154 20.34 -12.21 15.36
C ILE A 154 20.61 -13.66 14.95
N GLN A 155 21.11 -14.49 15.86
CA GLN A 155 21.36 -15.90 15.58
C GLN A 155 20.07 -16.64 15.21
N ARG A 156 18.97 -16.36 15.90
CA ARG A 156 17.65 -16.92 15.60
C ARG A 156 17.18 -16.54 14.20
N MET A 157 17.32 -15.26 13.81
CA MET A 157 16.98 -14.80 12.48
C MET A 157 17.86 -15.46 11.40
N LYS A 158 19.16 -15.67 11.66
CA LYS A 158 20.06 -16.40 10.73
C LYS A 158 19.60 -17.85 10.52
N GLU A 159 19.13 -18.53 11.56
CA GLU A 159 18.57 -19.89 11.44
C GLU A 159 17.27 -19.92 10.65
N LEU A 160 16.37 -18.97 10.91
CA LEU A 160 15.09 -18.85 10.21
C LEU A 160 15.30 -18.57 8.73
N GLU A 161 16.21 -17.67 8.37
CA GLU A 161 16.51 -17.34 6.98
C GLU A 161 17.02 -18.55 6.18
N GLN A 162 17.73 -19.48 6.82
CA GLN A 162 18.23 -20.70 6.18
C GLN A 162 17.21 -21.84 6.13
N SER A 163 16.10 -21.72 6.85
CA SER A 163 15.07 -22.76 6.94
C SER A 163 14.22 -22.82 5.67
N GLN A 164 14.03 -24.04 5.14
CA GLN A 164 13.17 -24.29 3.97
C GLN A 164 11.67 -24.19 4.29
N HIS A 165 11.30 -24.02 5.56
CA HIS A 165 9.91 -23.94 6.00
C HIS A 165 9.38 -22.50 6.08
N VAL A 166 10.25 -21.49 5.96
CA VAL A 166 9.86 -20.09 6.02
C VAL A 166 9.31 -19.63 4.68
N GLY A 167 8.20 -18.91 4.71
CA GLY A 167 7.59 -18.35 3.51
C GLY A 167 8.52 -17.36 2.80
N SER A 168 8.44 -17.28 1.47
CA SER A 168 9.33 -16.40 0.69
C SER A 168 9.24 -14.91 1.11
N ALA A 169 8.05 -14.43 1.46
CA ALA A 169 7.87 -13.06 1.94
C ALA A 169 8.56 -12.83 3.30
N ASP A 170 8.35 -13.75 4.24
CA ASP A 170 8.98 -13.71 5.56
C ASP A 170 10.50 -13.80 5.46
N GLN A 171 11.03 -14.68 4.59
CA GLN A 171 12.48 -14.82 4.37
C GLN A 171 13.12 -13.52 3.85
N ILE A 172 12.43 -12.83 2.92
CA ILE A 172 12.87 -11.52 2.42
C ILE A 172 12.91 -10.49 3.56
N GLN A 173 11.85 -10.43 4.37
CA GLN A 173 11.75 -9.50 5.50
C GLN A 173 12.82 -9.78 6.56
N ILE A 174 13.09 -11.05 6.87
CA ILE A 174 14.16 -11.47 7.78
C ILE A 174 15.54 -11.07 7.24
N CYS A 175 15.79 -11.20 5.92
CA CYS A 175 17.05 -10.71 5.32
C CYS A 175 17.24 -9.20 5.56
N PHE A 176 16.20 -8.39 5.39
CA PHE A 176 16.29 -6.95 5.65
C PHE A 176 16.46 -6.63 7.13
N ALA A 177 15.80 -7.39 8.02
CA ALA A 177 15.98 -7.25 9.47
C ALA A 177 17.42 -7.61 9.91
N LEU A 178 17.98 -8.70 9.40
CA LEU A 178 19.38 -9.10 9.63
C LEU A 178 20.37 -8.06 9.11
N GLY A 179 20.16 -7.57 7.89
CA GLY A 179 20.98 -6.50 7.34
C GLY A 179 21.00 -5.29 8.26
N LYS A 180 19.84 -4.90 8.79
CA LYS A 180 19.73 -3.75 9.70
C LYS A 180 20.37 -4.01 11.06
N ALA A 181 20.17 -5.20 11.62
CA ALA A 181 20.74 -5.59 12.91
C ALA A 181 22.27 -5.57 12.87
N LEU A 182 22.86 -6.13 11.81
CA LEU A 182 24.32 -6.18 11.61
C LEU A 182 24.91 -4.81 11.31
N GLU A 183 24.20 -3.97 10.53
CA GLU A 183 24.58 -2.58 10.32
C GLU A 183 24.65 -1.83 11.66
N ASP A 184 23.64 -1.99 12.51
CA ASP A 184 23.58 -1.37 13.84
C ASP A 184 24.66 -1.89 14.80
N ALA A 185 25.13 -3.13 14.60
CA ALA A 185 26.26 -3.73 15.32
C ALA A 185 27.64 -3.35 14.74
N GLY A 186 27.68 -2.68 13.59
CA GLY A 186 28.92 -2.26 12.91
C GLY A 186 29.52 -3.29 11.95
N ASP A 187 28.87 -4.44 11.75
CA ASP A 187 29.29 -5.44 10.76
C ASP A 187 28.68 -5.14 9.38
N HIS A 188 29.26 -4.14 8.72
CA HIS A 188 28.73 -3.62 7.46
C HIS A 188 28.86 -4.60 6.30
N ASP A 189 29.89 -5.44 6.28
CA ASP A 189 30.11 -6.42 5.21
C ASP A 189 29.04 -7.53 5.27
N GLU A 190 28.79 -8.08 6.46
CA GLU A 190 27.74 -9.09 6.62
C GLU A 190 26.34 -8.47 6.42
N ALA A 191 26.13 -7.23 6.91
CA ALA A 191 24.89 -6.49 6.65
C ALA A 191 24.57 -6.39 5.16
N PHE A 192 25.56 -5.99 4.34
CA PHE A 192 25.37 -5.86 2.90
C PHE A 192 25.11 -7.21 2.22
N ALA A 193 25.71 -8.29 2.70
CA ALA A 193 25.44 -9.63 2.18
C ALA A 193 23.96 -10.02 2.39
N PHE A 194 23.37 -9.71 3.55
CA PHE A 194 21.94 -9.95 3.80
C PHE A 194 21.03 -9.03 3.00
N TYR A 195 21.36 -7.74 2.86
CA TYR A 195 20.62 -6.84 1.97
C TYR A 195 20.64 -7.31 0.52
N SER A 196 21.80 -7.73 0.01
CA SER A 196 21.94 -8.26 -1.34
C SER A 196 21.09 -9.52 -1.53
N ARG A 197 21.11 -10.44 -0.56
CA ARG A 197 20.29 -11.65 -0.59
C ARG A 197 18.79 -11.35 -0.56
N GLY A 198 18.33 -10.47 0.33
CA GLY A 198 16.93 -10.03 0.38
C GLY A 198 16.47 -9.42 -0.94
N ASN A 199 17.32 -8.59 -1.57
CA ASN A 199 17.06 -8.04 -2.90
C ASN A 199 17.00 -9.12 -3.99
N GLN A 200 17.90 -10.10 -3.97
CA GLN A 200 17.88 -11.23 -4.93
C GLN A 200 16.61 -12.08 -4.79
N LEU A 201 16.16 -12.35 -3.57
CA LEU A 201 14.92 -13.07 -3.29
C LEU A 201 13.68 -12.25 -3.70
N LYS A 202 13.73 -10.92 -3.53
CA LYS A 202 12.64 -10.01 -3.92
C LYS A 202 12.54 -9.83 -5.43
N LEU A 203 13.66 -9.81 -6.15
CA LEU A 203 13.75 -9.44 -7.57
C LEU A 203 12.77 -10.20 -8.48
N PRO A 204 12.58 -11.53 -8.38
CA PRO A 204 11.61 -12.27 -9.20
C PRO A 204 10.14 -11.86 -9.00
N THR A 205 9.83 -11.21 -7.86
CA THR A 205 8.49 -10.69 -7.56
C THR A 205 8.27 -9.27 -8.07
N THR A 206 9.32 -8.62 -8.59
CA THR A 206 9.27 -7.26 -9.10
C THR A 206 8.99 -7.26 -10.60
N HIS A 207 7.93 -6.57 -11.02
CA HIS A 207 7.54 -6.42 -12.43
C HIS A 207 8.16 -5.19 -13.11
N PHE A 208 9.37 -4.79 -12.68
CA PHE A 208 10.03 -3.60 -13.18
C PHE A 208 10.78 -3.91 -14.48
N ASP A 209 10.43 -3.19 -15.54
CA ASP A 209 11.09 -3.28 -16.85
C ASP A 209 11.65 -1.91 -17.24
N THR A 210 12.97 -1.83 -17.36
CA THR A 210 13.69 -0.60 -17.72
C THR A 210 13.40 -0.16 -19.15
N GLN A 211 13.23 -1.08 -20.09
CA GLN A 211 12.91 -0.75 -21.49
C GLN A 211 11.49 -0.22 -21.60
N GLN A 212 10.55 -0.85 -20.89
CA GLN A 212 9.17 -0.35 -20.85
C GLN A 212 9.08 1.02 -20.17
N LEU A 213 9.86 1.26 -19.11
CA LEU A 213 9.94 2.57 -18.48
C LEU A 213 10.51 3.63 -19.45
N ALA A 214 11.61 3.33 -20.14
CA ALA A 214 12.22 4.25 -21.10
C ALA A 214 11.22 4.66 -22.21
N LYS A 215 10.53 3.69 -22.82
CA LYS A 215 9.48 3.95 -23.81
C LYS A 215 8.37 4.85 -23.28
N ARG A 216 7.97 4.67 -22.01
CA ARG A 216 6.94 5.52 -21.37
C ARG A 216 7.43 6.95 -21.18
N ILE A 217 8.68 7.14 -20.78
CA ILE A 217 9.30 8.47 -20.64
C ILE A 217 9.41 9.14 -22.01
N ASP A 218 9.89 8.43 -23.03
CA ASP A 218 10.03 8.95 -24.38
C ASP A 218 8.67 9.41 -24.95
N ALA A 219 7.62 8.59 -24.77
CA ALA A 219 6.27 8.94 -25.19
C ALA A 219 5.71 10.16 -24.43
N GLN A 220 6.06 10.33 -23.15
CA GLN A 220 5.72 11.54 -22.39
C GLN A 220 6.37 12.79 -22.98
N ILE A 221 7.65 12.72 -23.31
CA ILE A 221 8.40 13.83 -23.91
C ILE A 221 7.84 14.16 -25.30
N GLU A 222 7.55 13.15 -26.12
CA GLU A 222 7.07 13.31 -27.49
C GLU A 222 5.68 13.95 -27.57
N VAL A 223 4.76 13.53 -26.69
CA VAL A 223 3.33 13.87 -26.80
C VAL A 223 2.96 15.12 -26.00
N CYS A 224 3.49 15.27 -24.79
CA CYS A 224 3.14 16.35 -23.87
C CYS A 224 3.81 17.67 -24.26
N THR A 225 3.51 18.15 -25.47
CA THR A 225 4.09 19.35 -26.08
C THR A 225 3.25 20.61 -25.80
N PRO A 226 3.84 21.81 -25.94
CA PRO A 226 3.07 23.06 -25.86
C PRO A 226 1.88 23.10 -26.83
N ALA A 227 2.00 22.47 -28.00
CA ALA A 227 0.94 22.41 -29.00
C ALA A 227 -0.28 21.62 -28.51
N LEU A 228 -0.06 20.45 -27.90
CA LEU A 228 -1.14 19.64 -27.30
C LEU A 228 -1.88 20.46 -26.24
N PHE A 229 -1.14 21.05 -25.29
CA PHE A 229 -1.77 21.79 -24.19
C PHE A 229 -2.47 23.06 -24.65
N SER A 230 -1.98 23.71 -25.72
CA SER A 230 -2.67 24.86 -26.32
C SER A 230 -4.03 24.49 -26.92
N GLN A 231 -4.20 23.26 -27.42
CA GLN A 231 -5.48 22.76 -27.92
C GLN A 231 -6.45 22.36 -26.80
N LYS A 232 -5.92 22.03 -25.62
CA LYS A 232 -6.69 21.62 -24.43
C LYS A 232 -6.92 22.76 -23.44
N VAL A 233 -6.69 24.00 -23.84
CA VAL A 233 -7.00 25.19 -23.03
C VAL A 233 -8.49 25.24 -22.72
N ASN A 234 -8.85 25.56 -21.48
CA ASN A 234 -10.23 25.60 -20.97
C ASN A 234 -10.98 24.25 -21.02
N THR A 235 -10.27 23.14 -21.12
CA THR A 235 -10.84 21.80 -20.86
C THR A 235 -10.64 21.43 -19.38
N GLY A 236 -11.45 20.51 -18.86
CA GLY A 236 -11.39 20.10 -17.46
C GLY A 236 -12.46 20.74 -16.57
N PHE A 237 -12.33 20.51 -15.27
CA PHE A 237 -13.22 21.09 -14.26
C PHE A 237 -12.58 22.37 -13.70
N GLY A 238 -13.39 23.43 -13.57
CA GLY A 238 -12.90 24.77 -13.22
C GLY A 238 -12.64 25.01 -11.73
N ALA A 239 -12.49 23.95 -10.94
CA ALA A 239 -12.19 24.08 -9.52
C ALA A 239 -10.71 24.44 -9.30
N PRO A 240 -10.40 25.25 -8.27
CA PRO A 240 -9.03 25.67 -7.98
C PRO A 240 -8.20 24.59 -7.27
N ASP A 241 -8.83 23.51 -6.79
CA ASP A 241 -8.22 22.30 -6.26
C ASP A 241 -8.10 21.21 -7.34
N PRO A 242 -7.18 20.25 -7.19
CA PRO A 242 -6.15 20.13 -6.13
C PRO A 242 -4.91 21.00 -6.37
N ILE A 243 -4.17 21.30 -5.30
CA ILE A 243 -2.83 21.94 -5.38
C ILE A 243 -1.78 20.85 -5.63
N PHE A 244 -1.05 20.95 -6.74
CA PHE A 244 0.04 20.02 -7.06
C PHE A 244 1.39 20.50 -6.52
N ILE A 245 2.06 19.66 -5.73
CA ILE A 245 3.47 19.83 -5.34
C ILE A 245 4.32 18.90 -6.21
N VAL A 246 5.17 19.47 -7.05
CA VAL A 246 6.02 18.71 -7.98
C VAL A 246 7.48 18.79 -7.54
N GLY A 247 8.12 17.65 -7.35
CA GLY A 247 9.52 17.57 -6.95
C GLY A 247 10.07 16.15 -7.06
N LEU A 248 11.39 16.01 -6.88
CA LEU A 248 12.03 14.71 -6.78
C LEU A 248 11.72 14.05 -5.41
N PRO A 249 11.77 12.71 -5.32
CA PRO A 249 11.70 12.02 -4.04
C PRO A 249 12.70 12.63 -3.04
N ARG A 250 12.25 12.87 -1.81
CA ARG A 250 13.05 13.48 -0.72
C ARG A 250 13.43 14.95 -0.91
N ALA A 251 12.82 15.68 -1.84
CA ALA A 251 13.01 17.12 -2.01
C ALA A 251 12.26 18.01 -0.99
N GLY A 252 11.62 17.43 0.02
CA GLY A 252 10.88 18.17 1.05
C GLY A 252 9.44 18.53 0.67
N SER A 253 8.80 17.78 -0.22
CA SER A 253 7.39 17.98 -0.63
C SER A 253 6.42 17.97 0.55
N THR A 254 6.57 17.03 1.50
CA THR A 254 5.74 16.96 2.72
C THR A 254 5.90 18.18 3.62
N LEU A 255 7.12 18.73 3.73
CA LEU A 255 7.33 19.95 4.50
C LEU A 255 6.61 21.13 3.84
N LEU A 256 6.67 21.22 2.51
CA LEU A 256 5.96 22.26 1.77
C LEU A 256 4.44 22.10 1.89
N GLU A 257 3.93 20.87 1.84
CA GLU A 257 2.53 20.56 2.09
C GLU A 257 2.09 21.06 3.48
N GLN A 258 2.84 20.74 4.54
CA GLN A 258 2.53 21.19 5.90
C GLN A 258 2.50 22.71 6.04
N ILE A 259 3.40 23.42 5.34
CA ILE A 259 3.41 24.89 5.29
C ILE A 259 2.13 25.41 4.62
N LEU A 260 1.71 24.81 3.51
CA LEU A 260 0.49 25.19 2.79
C LEU A 260 -0.78 24.88 3.61
N ALA A 261 -0.85 23.69 4.22
CA ALA A 261 -1.96 23.24 5.07
C ALA A 261 -2.10 24.04 6.38
N SER A 262 -1.13 24.91 6.70
CA SER A 262 -1.26 25.87 7.80
C SER A 262 -2.24 27.01 7.46
N HIS A 263 -2.66 27.14 6.18
CA HIS A 263 -3.66 28.10 5.74
C HIS A 263 -5.08 27.54 5.88
N SER A 264 -6.04 28.32 6.39
CA SER A 264 -7.41 27.86 6.70
C SER A 264 -8.28 27.42 5.51
N GLN A 265 -7.76 27.50 4.28
CA GLN A 265 -8.44 27.11 3.05
C GLN A 265 -7.73 25.94 2.35
N VAL A 266 -6.66 25.42 2.93
CA VAL A 266 -5.87 24.35 2.36
C VAL A 266 -5.85 23.21 3.35
N ASP A 267 -6.27 22.04 2.89
CA ASP A 267 -6.16 20.81 3.67
C ASP A 267 -4.95 19.98 3.20
N GLY A 268 -4.29 19.32 4.13
CA GLY A 268 -3.16 18.41 3.85
C GLY A 268 -3.71 17.03 3.50
N THR A 269 -3.66 16.66 2.23
CA THR A 269 -4.30 15.41 1.73
C THR A 269 -3.32 14.24 1.61
N MET A 270 -2.08 14.41 2.06
CA MET A 270 -0.98 13.45 1.89
C MET A 270 -0.74 13.11 0.41
N GLU A 271 -0.34 11.86 0.10
CA GLU A 271 -0.08 11.39 -1.26
C GLU A 271 -1.31 10.69 -1.86
N LEU A 272 -2.20 11.47 -2.47
CA LEU A 272 -3.36 10.95 -3.19
C LEU A 272 -2.94 10.20 -4.47
N HIS A 273 -3.44 8.97 -4.63
CA HIS A 273 -3.14 8.12 -5.79
C HIS A 273 -4.02 8.38 -7.03
N ASN A 274 -4.95 9.32 -6.93
CA ASN A 274 -5.98 9.66 -7.92
C ASN A 274 -5.43 9.84 -9.34
N ILE A 275 -4.43 10.72 -9.52
CA ILE A 275 -3.87 11.03 -10.83
C ILE A 275 -3.04 9.87 -11.40
N LEU A 276 -2.29 9.17 -10.54
CA LEU A 276 -1.52 7.99 -10.95
C LEU A 276 -2.46 6.89 -11.45
N ASP A 277 -3.59 6.69 -10.79
CA ASP A 277 -4.60 5.71 -11.18
C ASP A 277 -5.34 6.12 -12.45
N LEU A 278 -5.68 7.40 -12.63
CA LEU A 278 -6.23 7.90 -13.88
C LEU A 278 -5.27 7.66 -15.05
N ALA A 279 -3.98 7.99 -14.88
CA ALA A 279 -2.97 7.74 -15.90
C ALA A 279 -2.83 6.24 -16.23
N LYS A 280 -2.87 5.35 -15.22
CA LYS A 280 -2.90 3.89 -15.43
C LYS A 280 -4.16 3.45 -16.18
N ARG A 281 -5.33 4.01 -15.86
CA ARG A 281 -6.60 3.70 -16.54
C ARG A 281 -6.58 4.12 -18.01
N LEU A 282 -6.08 5.33 -18.30
CA LEU A 282 -5.92 5.83 -19.67
C LEU A 282 -4.89 5.03 -20.47
N ARG A 283 -3.84 4.54 -19.80
CA ARG A 283 -2.87 3.62 -20.40
C ARG A 283 -3.52 2.30 -20.80
N GLY A 284 -4.41 1.76 -19.95
CA GLY A 284 -4.94 0.41 -20.11
C GLY A 284 -3.85 -0.66 -19.95
N ARG A 285 -4.08 -1.84 -20.54
CA ARG A 285 -3.08 -2.92 -20.59
C ARG A 285 -1.97 -2.56 -21.57
N ASP A 286 -0.71 -2.70 -21.16
CA ASP A 286 0.40 -2.73 -22.10
C ASP A 286 0.16 -3.93 -23.04
N GLN A 287 -0.17 -3.67 -24.31
CA GLN A 287 -0.24 -4.73 -25.31
C GLN A 287 1.19 -4.96 -25.80
N PRO A 288 1.82 -6.13 -25.55
CA PRO A 288 3.21 -6.37 -25.94
C PRO A 288 3.45 -6.17 -27.44
N GLU A 289 2.39 -6.34 -28.24
CA GLU A 289 2.41 -6.20 -29.70
C GLU A 289 2.27 -4.75 -30.19
N GLN A 290 1.68 -3.85 -29.38
CA GLN A 290 1.64 -2.43 -29.68
C GLN A 290 2.87 -1.79 -29.03
N GLY A 291 3.93 -1.59 -29.82
CA GLY A 291 5.25 -1.16 -29.33
C GLY A 291 5.30 0.18 -28.60
N GLU A 292 4.19 0.92 -28.54
CA GLU A 292 4.10 2.29 -28.04
C GLU A 292 2.98 2.43 -26.98
N PRO A 293 3.23 3.15 -25.88
CA PRO A 293 2.26 3.26 -24.79
C PRO A 293 1.08 4.16 -25.16
N ARG A 294 -0.15 3.70 -24.86
CA ARG A 294 -1.41 4.41 -25.16
C ARG A 294 -1.53 5.75 -24.45
N TYR A 295 -1.20 5.80 -23.16
CA TYR A 295 -1.01 7.06 -22.44
C TYR A 295 0.47 7.46 -22.56
N PRO A 296 0.77 8.71 -22.94
CA PRO A 296 -0.14 9.88 -23.02
C PRO A 296 -0.84 10.15 -24.35
N ARG A 297 -0.59 9.41 -25.44
CA ARG A 297 -1.13 9.72 -26.79
C ARG A 297 -2.64 9.89 -26.84
N ILE A 298 -3.36 9.05 -26.11
CA ILE A 298 -4.82 9.13 -25.99
C ILE A 298 -5.33 10.52 -25.57
N MET A 299 -4.54 11.36 -24.89
CA MET A 299 -4.96 12.72 -24.53
C MET A 299 -5.32 13.59 -25.74
N GLY A 300 -4.72 13.34 -26.92
CA GLY A 300 -5.08 14.02 -28.16
C GLY A 300 -6.36 13.50 -28.82
N GLU A 301 -6.81 12.30 -28.44
CA GLU A 301 -7.95 11.59 -29.05
C GLU A 301 -9.22 11.67 -28.21
N LEU A 302 -9.10 11.95 -26.91
CA LEU A 302 -10.24 12.07 -26.00
C LEU A 302 -11.10 13.29 -26.32
N GLU A 303 -12.41 13.09 -26.24
CA GLU A 303 -13.40 14.17 -26.23
C GLU A 303 -13.18 15.10 -25.04
N ASP A 304 -13.34 16.40 -25.26
CA ASP A 304 -13.05 17.41 -24.23
C ASP A 304 -13.95 17.28 -22.99
N SER A 305 -15.17 16.74 -23.16
CA SER A 305 -16.12 16.45 -22.08
C SER A 305 -15.58 15.46 -21.05
N LEU A 306 -14.69 14.54 -21.44
CA LEU A 306 -14.11 13.55 -20.53
C LEU A 306 -13.14 14.20 -19.53
N PHE A 307 -12.44 15.26 -19.91
CA PHE A 307 -11.55 15.97 -18.99
C PHE A 307 -12.35 16.62 -17.86
N GLN A 308 -13.55 17.14 -18.15
CA GLN A 308 -14.44 17.67 -17.11
C GLN A 308 -14.88 16.55 -16.15
N GLN A 309 -15.30 15.39 -16.68
CA GLN A 309 -15.70 14.24 -15.85
C GLN A 309 -14.55 13.70 -14.99
N PHE A 310 -13.30 13.76 -15.47
CA PHE A 310 -12.14 13.39 -14.67
C PHE A 310 -11.91 14.36 -13.52
N GLY A 311 -12.12 15.66 -13.76
CA GLY A 311 -12.01 16.68 -12.71
C GLY A 311 -13.12 16.57 -11.66
N GLU A 312 -14.36 16.26 -12.06
CA GLU A 312 -15.50 16.08 -11.14
C GLU A 312 -15.36 14.89 -10.17
N GLN A 313 -14.42 13.96 -10.42
CA GLN A 313 -14.21 12.78 -9.58
C GLN A 313 -13.33 13.05 -8.35
N PHE A 314 -12.70 14.22 -8.26
CA PHE A 314 -11.73 14.58 -7.23
C PHE A 314 -12.09 15.92 -6.59
#